data_AF-A0A931TI26-F1
#
_entry.id   AF-A0A931TI26-F1
#
_cell.length_a   1.000
_cell.length_b   1.000
_cell.length_c   1.000
_cell.angle_alpha   90.00
_cell.angle_beta   90.00
_cell.angle_gamma   90.00
#
_symmetry.space_group_name_H-M   'P 1'
#
loop_
_entity.id
_entity.type
_entity.pdbx_description
1 polymer ?
#
loop_
_entity_poly.entity_id
_entity_poly.type
_entity_poly.pdbx_seq_one_letter_code
_entity_poly.pdbx_strand_id
1 'polypeptide(L)'
;MLLSRRDVLTNGVIGGALVGGADGAAAVDAAPIDDAQVLQTLKQLIGEIQQTRRVGVPGEINYVGQLRETMLDFVKSTSKWPDMIDVGPAVFFTVYDWHVRFGQQPVVVRMPDSRYGITFMFTTLVLRPEQSRNYVGLGYDKEK
;
A
#
# COMPACT_ATOMS: atom_id res chain seq x y z
N MET A 1 -17.75 1.14 12.25
CA MET A 1 -18.08 2.45 12.83
C MET A 1 -18.40 3.40 11.70
N LEU A 2 -19.66 3.82 11.60
CA LEU A 2 -20.12 4.82 10.62
C LEU A 2 -19.86 6.20 11.20
N LEU A 3 -18.96 6.98 10.59
CA LEU A 3 -18.77 8.39 10.94
C LEU A 3 -20.04 9.14 10.51
N SER A 4 -20.79 9.63 11.50
CA SER A 4 -22.01 10.38 11.26
C SER A 4 -21.65 11.78 10.79
N ARG A 5 -22.38 12.30 9.78
CA ARG A 5 -22.20 13.66 9.23
C ARG A 5 -22.23 14.76 10.30
N ARG A 6 -22.83 14.46 11.46
CA ARG A 6 -22.92 15.36 12.61
C ARG A 6 -21.58 15.59 13.31
N ASP A 7 -20.66 14.63 13.27
CA ASP A 7 -19.34 14.73 13.90
C ASP A 7 -18.34 15.54 13.04
N VAL A 8 -18.57 15.63 11.74
CA VAL A 8 -17.73 16.44 10.83
C VAL A 8 -18.04 17.93 10.97
N LEU A 9 -19.28 18.29 11.31
CA LEU A 9 -19.71 19.68 11.46
C LEU A 9 -19.31 20.30 12.80
N THR A 10 -19.03 19.50 13.83
CA THR A 10 -18.68 20.01 15.16
C THR A 10 -17.21 20.35 15.34
N ASN A 11 -16.32 19.81 14.48
CA ASN A 11 -14.88 20.04 14.57
C ASN A 11 -14.34 21.10 13.57
N GLY A 12 -15.23 21.80 12.84
CA GLY A 12 -14.86 22.72 11.77
C GLY A 12 -14.78 24.22 12.14
N VAL A 13 -14.82 24.60 13.42
CA VAL A 13 -14.75 26.01 13.83
C VAL A 13 -13.62 26.23 14.83
N ILE A 14 -12.39 26.34 14.32
CA ILE A 14 -11.31 27.07 15.00
C ILE A 14 -11.32 28.48 14.40
N GLY A 15 -12.25 29.30 14.91
CA GLY A 15 -12.29 30.73 14.64
C GLY A 15 -11.33 31.45 15.57
N GLY A 16 -10.25 32.00 15.01
CA GLY A 16 -9.45 33.02 15.68
C GLY A 16 -10.00 34.40 15.36
N ALA A 17 -10.59 35.09 16.35
CA ALA A 17 -10.34 36.49 16.68
C ALA A 17 -11.25 36.96 17.84
N LEU A 18 -10.66 37.79 18.68
CA LEU A 18 -11.09 38.30 19.98
C LEU A 18 -12.33 39.22 19.98
N VAL A 19 -12.80 39.49 21.20
CA VAL A 19 -13.50 40.67 21.71
C VAL A 19 -15.01 40.50 21.94
N GLY A 20 -15.41 40.77 23.18
CA GLY A 20 -16.79 40.72 23.65
C GLY A 20 -17.64 41.92 23.25
N GLY A 21 -18.92 41.84 23.61
CA GLY A 21 -19.86 42.95 23.50
C GLY A 21 -21.10 42.58 22.69
N ALA A 22 -22.21 42.47 23.43
CA ALA A 22 -23.59 42.82 23.10
C ALA A 22 -24.07 42.92 21.64
N ASP A 23 -25.25 42.33 21.43
CA ASP A 23 -26.30 42.70 20.47
C ASP A 23 -25.92 42.80 18.99
N GLY A 24 -26.38 41.79 18.24
CA GLY A 24 -26.44 41.84 16.79
C GLY A 24 -26.74 40.47 16.23
N ALA A 25 -28.02 40.19 15.97
CA ALA A 25 -28.45 39.08 15.13
C ALA A 25 -27.90 39.30 13.71
N ALA A 26 -26.66 38.86 13.46
CA ALA A 26 -26.13 38.69 12.13
C ALA A 26 -26.60 37.32 11.64
N ALA A 27 -27.62 37.33 10.78
CA ALA A 27 -27.95 36.19 9.96
C ALA A 27 -26.66 35.74 9.25
N VAL A 28 -26.16 34.57 9.62
CA VAL A 28 -25.11 33.90 8.86
C VAL A 28 -25.80 33.47 7.58
N ASP A 29 -25.68 34.30 6.55
CA ASP A 29 -26.13 33.99 5.21
C ASP A 29 -25.48 32.66 4.83
N ALA A 30 -26.29 31.60 4.77
CA ALA A 30 -25.83 30.30 4.32
C ALA A 30 -25.60 30.45 2.83
N ALA A 31 -24.38 30.87 2.47
CA ALA A 31 -23.94 30.94 1.09
C ALA A 31 -24.33 29.62 0.40
N PRO A 32 -25.03 29.67 -0.75
CA PRO A 32 -25.40 28.47 -1.46
C PRO A 32 -24.11 27.71 -1.75
N ILE A 33 -23.99 26.52 -1.16
CA ILE A 33 -22.88 25.62 -1.45
C ILE A 33 -22.99 25.32 -2.94
N ASP A 34 -22.07 25.87 -3.72
CA ASP A 34 -22.02 25.65 -5.15
C ASP A 34 -21.59 24.19 -5.37
N ASP A 35 -22.57 23.32 -5.61
CA ASP A 35 -22.36 21.90 -5.87
C ASP A 35 -21.35 21.67 -7.00
N ALA A 36 -21.25 22.61 -7.96
CA ALA A 36 -20.26 22.54 -9.02
C ALA A 36 -18.83 22.69 -8.48
N GLN A 37 -18.63 23.60 -7.52
CA GLN A 37 -17.35 23.84 -6.87
C GLN A 37 -16.95 22.66 -5.99
N VAL A 38 -17.89 22.08 -5.24
CA VAL A 38 -17.66 20.86 -4.44
C VAL A 38 -17.28 19.67 -5.34
N LEU A 39 -18.00 19.47 -6.45
CA LEU A 39 -17.68 18.42 -7.43
C LEU A 39 -16.30 18.62 -8.08
N GLN A 40 -15.91 19.87 -8.32
CA GLN A 40 -14.59 20.19 -8.87
C GLN A 40 -13.47 19.89 -7.87
N THR A 41 -13.63 20.27 -6.59
CA THR A 41 -12.68 19.93 -5.53
C THR A 41 -12.59 18.42 -5.32
N LEU A 42 -13.71 17.69 -5.35
CA LEU A 42 -13.69 16.23 -5.24
C LEU A 42 -12.98 15.57 -6.42
N LYS A 43 -13.21 16.03 -7.65
CA LYS A 43 -12.48 15.53 -8.84
C LYS A 43 -10.98 15.80 -8.74
N GLN A 44 -10.60 16.97 -8.23
CA GLN A 44 -9.21 17.35 -8.03
C GLN A 44 -8.53 16.49 -6.95
N LEU A 45 -9.20 16.25 -5.82
CA LEU A 45 -8.72 15.34 -4.77
C LEU A 45 -8.58 13.90 -5.30
N ILE A 46 -9.56 13.41 -6.06
CA ILE A 46 -9.51 12.07 -6.66
C ILE A 46 -8.34 11.99 -7.65
N GLY A 47 -8.13 13.03 -8.46
CA GLY A 47 -7.00 13.12 -9.38
C GLY A 47 -5.66 13.09 -8.65
N GLU A 48 -5.53 13.85 -7.56
CA GLU A 48 -4.32 13.90 -6.75
C GLU A 48 -4.04 12.57 -6.04
N ILE A 49 -5.06 11.94 -5.44
CA ILE A 49 -4.93 10.60 -4.83
C ILE A 49 -4.55 9.56 -5.89
N GLN A 50 -5.13 9.62 -7.09
CA GLN A 50 -4.75 8.73 -8.19
C GLN A 50 -3.32 9.00 -8.68
N GLN A 51 -2.89 10.26 -8.69
CA GLN A 51 -1.55 10.66 -9.07
C GLN A 51 -0.53 10.19 -8.02
N THR A 52 -0.77 10.38 -6.73
CA THR A 52 0.06 9.82 -5.65
C THR A 52 0.12 8.29 -5.70
N ARG A 53 -1.00 7.61 -6.02
CA ARG A 53 -1.00 6.15 -6.21
C ARG A 53 -0.26 5.67 -7.46
N ARG A 54 -0.23 6.48 -8.52
CA ARG A 54 0.52 6.19 -9.76
C ARG A 54 1.99 6.52 -9.63
N VAL A 55 2.35 7.55 -8.86
CA VAL A 55 3.72 7.90 -8.45
C VAL A 55 4.17 6.99 -7.31
N GLY A 56 3.91 5.69 -7.41
CA GLY A 56 4.81 4.72 -6.81
C GLY A 56 6.10 4.82 -7.60
N VAL A 57 7.14 5.33 -6.95
CA VAL A 57 8.47 5.67 -7.49
C VAL A 57 8.83 4.87 -8.75
N PRO A 58 8.96 5.51 -9.92
CA PRO A 58 9.55 4.87 -11.09
C PRO A 58 11.03 4.58 -10.80
N GLY A 59 11.33 3.39 -10.29
CA GLY A 59 12.69 2.96 -9.95
C GLY A 59 12.81 1.97 -8.78
N GLU A 60 11.82 1.89 -7.87
CA GLU A 60 11.92 1.04 -6.66
C GLU A 60 11.41 -0.39 -6.83
N ILE A 61 10.76 -0.73 -7.96
CA ILE A 61 10.19 -2.07 -8.21
C ILE A 61 11.13 -2.98 -9.02
N ASN A 62 12.44 -2.77 -8.95
CA ASN A 62 13.39 -3.65 -9.66
C ASN A 62 13.47 -5.06 -9.02
N TYR A 63 13.10 -5.21 -7.75
CA TYR A 63 13.15 -6.49 -7.04
C TYR A 63 12.13 -7.51 -7.56
N VAL A 64 10.92 -7.05 -7.93
CA VAL A 64 9.89 -7.94 -8.49
C VAL A 64 10.27 -8.37 -9.92
N GLY A 65 10.97 -7.50 -10.66
CA GLY A 65 11.54 -7.85 -11.97
C GLY A 65 12.57 -8.98 -11.84
N GLN A 66 13.56 -8.80 -10.97
CA GLN A 66 14.58 -9.82 -10.70
C GLN A 66 13.97 -11.13 -10.20
N LEU A 67 13.00 -11.07 -9.28
CA LEU A 67 12.30 -12.25 -8.79
C LEU A 67 11.59 -13.00 -9.92
N ARG A 68 10.95 -12.27 -10.84
CA ARG A 68 10.29 -12.87 -12.01
C ARG A 68 11.29 -13.53 -12.95
N GLU A 69 12.45 -12.91 -13.18
CA GLU A 69 13.51 -13.52 -14.01
C GLU A 69 13.99 -14.84 -13.41
N THR A 70 14.26 -14.87 -12.10
CA THR A 70 14.62 -16.10 -11.39
C THR A 70 13.55 -17.18 -11.48
N MET A 71 12.27 -16.82 -11.31
CA MET A 71 11.15 -17.75 -11.47
C MET A 71 11.08 -18.30 -12.90
N LEU A 72 11.23 -17.45 -13.91
CA LEU A 72 11.21 -17.86 -15.32
C LEU A 72 12.39 -18.76 -15.66
N ASP A 73 13.58 -18.49 -15.13
CA ASP A 73 14.74 -19.35 -15.35
C ASP A 73 14.57 -20.72 -14.70
N PHE A 74 13.97 -20.77 -13.51
CA PHE A 74 13.58 -22.04 -12.89
C PHE A 74 12.56 -22.79 -13.76
N VAL A 75 11.51 -22.12 -14.25
CA VAL A 75 10.49 -22.71 -15.12
C VAL A 75 11.10 -23.26 -16.42
N LYS A 76 12.06 -22.55 -17.04
CA LYS A 76 12.75 -23.04 -18.24
C LYS A 76 13.49 -24.36 -17.98
N SER A 77 14.05 -24.54 -16.79
CA SER A 77 14.83 -25.74 -16.44
C SER A 77 13.99 -26.91 -15.94
N THR A 78 12.89 -26.66 -15.24
CA THR A 78 12.08 -27.69 -14.56
C THR A 78 10.68 -27.89 -15.13
N SER A 79 10.25 -27.03 -16.06
CA SER A 79 8.88 -26.95 -16.59
C SER A 79 7.78 -26.74 -15.53
N LYS A 80 8.14 -26.23 -14.34
CA LYS A 80 7.20 -25.89 -13.27
C LYS A 80 7.63 -24.62 -12.53
N TRP A 81 6.69 -24.01 -11.80
CA TRP A 81 7.00 -22.89 -10.91
C TRP A 81 7.77 -23.38 -9.68
N PRO A 82 8.71 -22.57 -9.15
CA PRO A 82 9.39 -22.91 -7.91
C PRO A 82 8.41 -22.82 -6.74
N ASP A 83 8.48 -23.78 -5.82
CA ASP A 83 7.68 -23.76 -4.60
C ASP A 83 8.17 -22.67 -3.64
N MET A 84 9.49 -22.50 -3.56
CA MET A 84 10.15 -21.60 -2.64
C MET A 84 11.30 -20.83 -3.31
N ILE A 85 11.50 -19.58 -2.88
CA ILE A 85 12.67 -18.77 -3.23
C ILE A 85 13.16 -18.05 -1.98
N ASP A 86 14.44 -18.15 -1.68
CA ASP A 86 15.07 -17.38 -0.61
C ASP A 86 15.25 -15.92 -1.02
N VAL A 87 14.85 -14.98 -0.16
CA VAL A 87 14.92 -13.54 -0.44
C VAL A 87 15.44 -12.74 0.74
N GLY A 88 16.10 -11.62 0.44
CA GLY A 88 16.53 -10.64 1.42
C GLY A 88 15.40 -9.75 1.93
N PRO A 89 15.64 -8.99 3.03
CA PRO A 89 14.63 -8.15 3.67
C PRO A 89 13.92 -7.14 2.75
N ALA A 90 14.63 -6.43 1.86
CA ALA A 90 13.95 -5.44 1.01
C ALA A 90 12.98 -6.10 0.03
N VAL A 91 13.38 -7.20 -0.59
CA VAL A 91 12.52 -7.95 -1.51
C VAL A 91 11.26 -8.42 -0.79
N PHE A 92 11.40 -8.96 0.42
CA PHE A 92 10.28 -9.42 1.23
C PHE A 92 9.29 -8.30 1.56
N PHE A 93 9.80 -7.16 2.05
CA PHE A 93 8.94 -6.00 2.38
C PHE A 93 8.32 -5.36 1.14
N THR A 94 9.05 -5.27 0.02
CA THR A 94 8.49 -4.78 -1.25
C THR A 94 7.34 -5.66 -1.73
N VAL A 95 7.43 -6.98 -1.58
CA VAL A 95 6.34 -7.89 -1.92
C VAL A 95 5.17 -7.75 -0.96
N TYR A 96 5.43 -7.57 0.34
CA TYR A 96 4.38 -7.25 1.31
C TYR A 96 3.64 -5.97 0.93
N ASP A 97 4.37 -4.89 0.64
CA ASP A 97 3.80 -3.60 0.24
C ASP A 97 3.04 -3.69 -1.08
N TRP A 98 3.48 -4.53 -2.01
CA TRP A 98 2.76 -4.83 -3.24
C TRP A 98 1.38 -5.42 -2.93
N HIS A 99 1.27 -6.41 -2.04
CA HIS A 99 -0.02 -6.99 -1.66
C HIS A 99 -0.95 -5.92 -1.06
N VAL A 100 -0.43 -5.11 -0.13
CA VAL A 100 -1.18 -4.01 0.49
C VAL A 100 -1.65 -3.00 -0.56
N ARG A 101 -0.79 -2.60 -1.49
CA ARG A 101 -1.09 -1.64 -2.56
C ARG A 101 -2.23 -2.13 -3.47
N PHE A 102 -2.27 -3.42 -3.76
CA PHE A 102 -3.28 -4.03 -4.63
C PHE A 102 -4.47 -4.62 -3.87
N GLY A 103 -4.57 -4.40 -2.55
CA GLY A 103 -5.68 -4.87 -1.73
C GLY A 103 -5.74 -6.40 -1.60
N GLN A 104 -4.63 -7.09 -1.87
CA GLN A 104 -4.52 -8.52 -1.64
C GLN A 104 -4.06 -8.75 -0.20
N GLN A 105 -4.69 -9.68 0.51
CA GLN A 105 -4.28 -10.02 1.86
C GLN A 105 -2.94 -10.78 1.79
N PRO A 106 -1.83 -10.24 2.34
CA PRO A 106 -0.55 -10.95 2.33
C PRO A 106 -0.64 -12.18 3.25
N VAL A 107 -0.36 -13.36 2.70
CA VAL A 107 -0.29 -14.61 3.46
C VAL A 107 1.14 -14.77 3.97
N VAL A 108 1.36 -14.38 5.22
CA VAL A 108 2.65 -14.55 5.91
C VAL A 108 2.60 -15.79 6.78
N VAL A 109 3.52 -16.73 6.55
CA VAL A 109 3.60 -18.00 7.26
C VAL A 109 4.91 -18.06 8.04
N ARG A 110 4.89 -18.71 9.21
CA ARG A 110 6.11 -19.09 9.91
C ARG A 110 6.44 -20.53 9.56
N MET A 111 7.62 -20.73 8.97
CA MET A 111 8.11 -22.03 8.55
C MET A 111 8.58 -22.87 9.75
N PRO A 112 8.71 -24.21 9.60
CA PRO A 112 9.20 -25.09 10.67
C PRO A 112 10.60 -24.74 11.17
N ASP A 113 11.44 -24.16 10.31
CA ASP A 113 12.79 -23.70 10.62
C ASP A 113 12.82 -22.30 11.27
N SER A 114 11.67 -21.80 11.74
CA SER A 114 11.48 -20.45 12.29
C SER A 114 11.72 -19.29 11.35
N ARG A 115 11.89 -19.52 10.03
CA ARG A 115 11.91 -18.43 9.05
C ARG A 115 10.51 -17.93 8.74
N TYR A 116 10.43 -16.69 8.28
CA TYR A 116 9.18 -16.11 7.79
C TYR A 116 9.08 -16.34 6.29
N GLY A 117 7.91 -16.76 5.83
CA GLY A 117 7.56 -16.90 4.42
C GLY A 117 6.43 -15.95 4.07
N ILE A 118 6.41 -15.45 2.83
CA ILE A 118 5.25 -14.76 2.25
C ILE A 118 4.89 -15.41 0.92
N THR A 119 3.63 -15.76 0.73
CA THR A 119 3.17 -16.29 -0.55
C THR A 119 3.08 -15.16 -1.56
N PHE A 120 3.69 -15.35 -2.73
CA PHE A 120 3.59 -14.46 -3.87
C PHE A 120 3.29 -15.26 -5.12
N MET A 121 2.08 -15.10 -5.66
CA MET A 121 1.55 -15.92 -6.75
C MET A 121 1.58 -17.43 -6.40
N PHE A 122 2.42 -18.21 -7.09
CA PHE A 122 2.55 -19.67 -6.92
C PHE A 122 3.73 -20.07 -6.04
N THR A 123 4.54 -19.12 -5.58
CA THR A 123 5.80 -19.35 -4.89
C THR A 123 5.78 -18.75 -3.49
N THR A 124 6.42 -19.41 -2.53
CA THR A 124 6.63 -18.88 -1.18
C THR A 124 8.01 -18.23 -1.09
N LEU A 125 8.06 -16.94 -0.80
CA LEU A 125 9.32 -16.22 -0.60
C LEU A 125 9.76 -16.36 0.85
N VAL A 126 10.94 -16.91 1.07
CA VAL A 126 11.48 -17.23 2.40
C VAL A 126 12.47 -16.13 2.80
N LEU A 127 12.21 -15.48 3.93
CA LEU A 127 13.04 -14.40 4.44
C LEU A 127 14.37 -14.94 4.98
N ARG A 128 15.48 -14.46 4.41
CA ARG A 128 16.85 -14.70 4.85
C ARG A 128 17.45 -13.38 5.40
N PRO A 129 17.25 -13.06 6.68
CA PRO A 129 17.70 -11.79 7.25
C PRO A 129 19.23 -11.65 7.28
N GLU A 130 19.96 -12.75 7.20
CA GLU A 130 21.42 -12.79 7.18
C GLU A 130 22.03 -12.47 5.80
N GLN A 131 21.22 -12.51 4.73
CA GLN A 131 21.67 -12.22 3.37
C GLN A 131 21.62 -10.72 3.06
N SER A 132 22.20 -10.32 1.93
CA SER A 132 22.10 -8.94 1.44
C SER A 132 20.64 -8.49 1.37
N ARG A 133 20.40 -7.20 1.61
CA ARG A 133 19.07 -6.58 1.61
C ARG A 133 18.28 -6.87 0.33
N ASN A 134 18.94 -6.89 -0.82
CA ASN A 134 18.39 -7.14 -2.15
C ASN A 134 18.61 -8.58 -2.67
N TYR A 135 18.95 -9.51 -1.80
CA TYR A 135 19.23 -10.88 -2.19
C TYR A 135 18.00 -11.56 -2.82
N VAL A 136 18.20 -12.23 -3.95
CA VAL A 136 17.25 -13.14 -4.58
C VAL A 136 18.01 -14.44 -4.88
N GLY A 137 17.67 -15.49 -4.16
CA GLY A 137 18.27 -16.82 -4.30
C GLY A 137 17.67 -17.61 -5.46
N LEU A 138 18.17 -18.83 -5.65
CA LEU A 138 17.60 -19.75 -6.63
C LEU A 138 16.25 -20.30 -6.14
N GLY A 139 15.34 -20.56 -7.07
CA GLY A 139 14.12 -21.30 -6.78
C GLY A 139 14.42 -22.76 -6.46
N TYR A 140 13.68 -23.31 -5.51
CA TYR A 140 13.76 -24.71 -5.12
C TYR A 140 12.38 -25.26 -4.74
N ASP A 141 12.28 -26.58 -4.74
CA ASP A 141 11.06 -27.30 -4.40
C ASP A 141 11.02 -27.65 -2.92
N LYS A 142 9.83 -27.80 -2.35
CA LYS A 142 9.67 -28.17 -0.93
C LYS A 142 10.16 -29.60 -0.62
N GLU A 143 10.22 -30.45 -1.63
CA GLU A 143 10.46 -31.90 -1.50
C GLU A 143 11.91 -32.34 -1.78
N LYS A 144 12.82 -31.40 -2.06
CA LYS A 144 14.24 -31.66 -2.31
C LYS A 144 15.13 -30.83 -1.39
#